data_AF-A0A212A8G0-F1
#
_entry.id   AF-A0A212A8G0-F1
#
_cell.length_a   1.000
_cell.length_b   1.000
_cell.length_c   1.000
_cell.angle_alpha   90.00
_cell.angle_beta   90.00
_cell.angle_gamma   90.00
#
_symmetry.space_group_name_H-M   'P 1'
#
loop_
_entity.id
_entity.type
_entity.pdbx_description
1 polymer ?
#
loop_
_entity_poly.entity_id
_entity_poly.type
_entity_poly.pdbx_seq_one_letter_code
_entity_poly.pdbx_strand_id
1 'polypeptide(L)'
;MLHVPTIKPFDTEGVAEFAAGVDRLVTAQNHVLHGGLTTLVTDTLYRASVVRPLRSVGIPDRFIECGSLPYLQTRYGLTAESVAETTRHWLGDAA
;
A
#
# COMPACT_ATOMS: atom_id res chain seq x y z
N MET A 1 -11.41 -2.85 -4.33
CA MET A 1 -10.59 -1.83 -3.64
C MET A 1 -11.19 -1.63 -2.26
N LEU A 2 -10.42 -1.76 -1.19
CA LEU A 2 -10.88 -1.49 0.17
C LEU A 2 -10.34 -0.13 0.62
N HIS A 3 -11.22 0.75 1.08
CA HIS A 3 -10.83 2.03 1.66
C HIS A 3 -10.62 1.87 3.17
N VAL A 4 -9.47 2.32 3.70
CA VAL A 4 -9.09 2.14 5.10
C VAL A 4 -8.83 3.49 5.77
N PRO A 5 -9.88 4.29 6.06
CA PRO A 5 -9.72 5.65 6.58
C PRO A 5 -9.30 5.69 8.06
N THR A 6 -9.56 4.62 8.80
CA THR A 6 -9.32 4.55 10.25
C THR A 6 -8.05 3.74 10.52
N ILE A 7 -6.92 4.45 10.69
CA ILE A 7 -5.65 3.82 11.09
C ILE A 7 -5.69 3.35 12.55
N LYS A 8 -6.49 4.02 13.39
CA LYS A 8 -6.70 3.65 14.79
C LYS A 8 -8.08 4.10 15.29
N PRO A 9 -8.91 3.19 15.87
CA PRO A 9 -8.70 1.74 15.92
C PRO A 9 -8.71 1.13 14.52
N PHE A 10 -7.80 0.18 14.26
CA PHE A 10 -7.66 -0.43 12.94
C PHE A 10 -8.68 -1.56 12.75
N ASP A 11 -9.38 -1.58 11.62
CA ASP A 11 -10.33 -2.64 11.27
C ASP A 11 -9.58 -3.89 10.78
N THR A 12 -9.13 -4.70 11.74
CA THR A 12 -8.38 -5.93 11.44
C THR A 12 -9.24 -6.98 10.74
N GLU A 13 -10.52 -7.07 11.10
CA GLU A 13 -11.43 -8.09 10.56
C GLU A 13 -11.75 -7.81 9.09
N GLY A 14 -12.17 -6.58 8.77
CA GLY A 14 -12.49 -6.21 7.38
C GLY A 14 -11.29 -6.30 6.45
N VAL A 15 -10.09 -5.96 6.94
CA VAL A 15 -8.85 -6.10 6.15
C VAL A 15 -8.50 -7.57 5.90
N ALA A 16 -8.62 -8.43 6.91
CA ALA A 16 -8.34 -9.85 6.77
C ALA A 16 -9.33 -10.54 5.84
N GLU A 17 -10.63 -10.23 5.96
CA GLU A 17 -11.69 -10.77 5.09
C GLU A 17 -11.46 -10.35 3.64
N PHE A 18 -11.21 -9.06 3.38
CA PHE A 18 -10.92 -8.57 2.05
C PHE A 18 -9.69 -9.25 1.43
N ALA A 19 -8.63 -9.42 2.23
CA ALA A 19 -7.39 -10.05 1.78
C ALA A 19 -7.52 -11.56 1.51
N ALA A 20 -8.42 -12.26 2.21
CA ALA A 20 -8.67 -13.67 1.97
C ALA A 20 -9.27 -13.91 0.56
N GLY A 21 -10.06 -12.96 0.05
CA GLY A 21 -10.75 -13.04 -1.24
C GLY A 21 -9.94 -12.60 -2.47
N VAL A 22 -8.66 -12.25 -2.32
CA VAL A 22 -7.80 -11.81 -3.43
C VAL A 22 -6.47 -12.56 -3.46
N ASP A 23 -5.90 -12.73 -4.65
CA ASP A 23 -4.62 -13.44 -4.81
C ASP A 23 -3.40 -12.58 -4.48
N ARG A 24 -3.52 -11.27 -4.63
CA ARG A 24 -2.43 -10.29 -4.47
C ARG A 24 -2.96 -9.00 -3.87
N LEU A 25 -2.11 -8.32 -3.10
CA LEU A 25 -2.46 -7.08 -2.40
C LEU A 25 -1.52 -5.95 -2.79
N VAL A 26 -2.09 -4.75 -2.89
CA VAL A 26 -1.34 -3.50 -2.95
C VAL A 26 -1.86 -2.59 -1.85
N THR A 27 -0.98 -2.12 -0.98
CA THR A 27 -1.30 -1.05 -0.02
C THR A 27 -0.85 0.29 -0.62
N ALA A 28 -1.66 1.34 -0.44
CA ALA A 28 -1.34 2.67 -0.92
C ALA A 28 -1.57 3.70 0.19
N GLN A 29 -0.55 4.50 0.49
CA GLN A 29 -0.56 5.46 1.58
C GLN A 29 0.29 6.69 1.25
N ASN A 30 -0.15 7.87 1.66
CA ASN A 30 0.70 9.07 1.68
C ASN A 30 1.41 9.18 3.04
N HIS A 31 2.17 8.14 3.39
CA HIS A 31 2.90 8.01 4.64
C HIS A 31 4.16 7.16 4.41
N VAL A 32 5.14 7.26 5.32
CA VAL A 32 6.32 6.38 5.32
C VAL A 32 5.87 4.92 5.40
N LEU A 33 6.45 4.05 4.57
CA LEU A 33 6.08 2.63 4.47
C LEU A 33 6.07 1.91 5.83
N HIS A 34 7.02 2.26 6.69
CA HIS A 34 7.14 1.70 8.03
C HIS A 34 6.27 2.46 9.04
N GLY A 35 5.59 1.73 9.92
CA GLY A 35 4.76 2.28 10.98
C GLY A 35 3.39 2.80 10.53
N GLY A 36 3.07 2.72 9.24
CA GLY A 36 1.81 3.19 8.66
C GLY A 36 0.82 2.06 8.35
N LEU A 37 -0.06 2.32 7.37
CA LEU A 37 -1.06 1.38 6.86
C LEU A 37 -0.42 0.05 6.42
N THR A 38 0.70 0.09 5.69
CA THR A 38 1.39 -1.13 5.26
C THR A 38 1.75 -2.02 6.45
N THR A 39 2.34 -1.47 7.51
CA THR A 39 2.70 -2.22 8.71
C THR A 39 1.48 -2.81 9.41
N LEU A 40 0.39 -2.04 9.54
CA LEU A 40 -0.86 -2.52 10.14
C LEU A 40 -1.48 -3.66 9.34
N VAL A 41 -1.55 -3.51 8.01
CA VAL A 41 -2.04 -4.57 7.12
C VAL A 41 -1.18 -5.82 7.27
N THR A 42 0.15 -5.69 7.24
CA THR A 42 1.03 -6.87 7.37
C THR A 42 0.87 -7.59 8.72
N ASP A 43 0.73 -6.87 9.83
CA ASP A 43 0.48 -7.47 11.15
C ASP A 43 -0.88 -8.17 11.20
N THR A 44 -1.93 -7.54 10.67
CA THR A 44 -3.27 -8.14 10.55
C THR A 44 -3.26 -9.44 9.74
N LEU A 45 -2.64 -9.43 8.57
CA LEU A 45 -2.55 -10.63 7.72
C LEU A 45 -1.79 -11.76 8.39
N TYR A 46 -0.66 -11.43 9.05
CA TYR A 46 0.13 -12.40 9.78
C TYR A 46 -0.66 -13.04 10.92
N ARG A 47 -1.36 -12.24 11.73
CA ARG A 47 -2.20 -12.73 12.84
C ARG A 47 -3.38 -13.57 12.36
N ALA A 48 -3.95 -13.24 11.20
CA ALA A 48 -5.03 -14.00 10.58
C ALA A 48 -4.55 -15.24 9.82
N SER A 49 -3.25 -15.53 9.80
CA SER A 49 -2.65 -16.61 8.99
C SER A 49 -2.96 -16.50 7.48
N VAL A 50 -3.15 -15.28 6.98
CA VAL A 50 -3.41 -14.99 5.57
C VAL A 50 -2.08 -14.65 4.88
N VAL A 51 -1.62 -15.51 3.98
CA VAL A 51 -0.37 -15.31 3.24
C VAL A 51 -0.69 -14.90 1.80
N ARG A 52 -0.43 -13.64 1.46
CA ARG A 52 -0.61 -13.08 0.11
C ARG A 52 0.63 -12.31 -0.32
N PRO A 53 1.03 -12.40 -1.60
CA PRO A 53 1.98 -11.45 -2.19
C PRO A 53 1.46 -10.02 -2.00
N LEU A 54 2.28 -9.17 -1.38
CA LEU A 54 1.92 -7.79 -1.04
C LEU A 54 2.95 -6.82 -1.60
N ARG A 55 2.48 -5.78 -2.29
CA ARG A 55 3.26 -4.59 -2.66
C ARG A 55 2.75 -3.37 -1.91
N SER A 56 3.62 -2.39 -1.74
CA SER A 56 3.34 -1.21 -0.94
C SER A 56 3.76 0.03 -1.69
N VAL A 57 2.86 1.01 -1.71
CA VAL A 57 3.06 2.33 -2.30
C VAL A 57 3.03 3.33 -1.14
N GLY A 58 4.13 4.05 -0.96
CA GLY A 58 4.30 4.98 0.14
C GLY A 58 5.66 5.69 0.08
N ILE A 59 5.90 6.53 1.07
CA ILE A 59 7.13 7.30 1.18
C ILE A 59 8.26 6.40 1.72
N PRO A 60 9.49 6.49 1.18
CA PRO A 60 10.63 5.75 1.72
C PRO A 60 11.02 6.24 3.13
N ASP A 61 11.68 5.37 3.89
CA ASP A 61 12.15 5.69 5.25
C ASP A 61 13.43 6.54 5.23
N ARG A 62 13.27 7.78 4.79
CA ARG A 62 14.31 8.82 4.75
C ARG A 62 13.67 10.19 4.63
N PHE A 63 14.43 11.23 4.92
CA PHE A 63 14.00 12.59 4.60
C PHE A 63 13.79 12.76 3.08
N ILE A 64 12.72 13.46 2.73
CA ILE A 64 12.36 13.80 1.36
C ILE A 64 12.61 15.29 1.10
N GLU A 65 12.79 15.65 -0.17
CA GLU A 65 13.03 17.04 -0.56
C GLU A 65 11.78 17.92 -0.36
N CYS A 66 11.99 19.23 -0.21
CA CYS A 66 10.90 20.20 -0.29
C CYS A 66 10.51 20.43 -1.76
N GLY A 67 9.22 20.45 -2.04
CA GLY A 67 8.70 20.68 -3.38
C GLY A 67 7.18 20.82 -3.38
N SER A 68 6.59 21.09 -4.55
CA SER A 68 5.14 21.09 -4.70
C SER A 68 4.58 19.67 -4.53
N LEU A 69 3.34 19.56 -4.02
CA LEU A 69 2.70 18.26 -3.82
C LEU A 69 2.65 17.42 -5.11
N PRO A 70 2.26 17.95 -6.29
CA PRO A 70 2.27 17.16 -7.52
C PRO A 70 3.66 16.65 -7.90
N TYR A 71 4.68 17.49 -7.76
CA TYR A 71 6.07 17.11 -8.03
C TYR A 71 6.53 15.97 -7.12
N LEU A 72 6.26 16.08 -5.82
CA LEU A 72 6.62 15.05 -4.85
C LEU A 72 5.84 13.74 -5.08
N GLN A 73 4.54 13.83 -5.38
CA GLN A 73 3.73 12.65 -5.68
C GLN A 73 4.24 11.88 -6.90
N THR A 74 4.60 12.58 -7.98
CA THR A 74 5.23 11.94 -9.15
C THR A 74 6.59 11.35 -8.79
N ARG A 75 7.46 12.11 -8.11
CA ARG A 75 8.81 11.67 -7.72
C ARG A 75 8.81 10.41 -6.87
N TYR A 76 7.81 10.25 -5.99
CA TYR A 76 7.68 9.13 -5.07
C TYR A 76 6.67 8.07 -5.52
N GLY A 77 6.16 8.15 -6.75
CA GLY A 77 5.26 7.13 -7.31
C GLY A 77 3.87 7.07 -6.66
N LEU A 78 3.40 8.17 -6.08
CA LEU A 78 2.11 8.31 -5.40
C LEU A 78 0.99 8.78 -6.34
N THR A 79 1.21 8.82 -7.66
CA THR A 79 0.16 9.13 -8.63
C THR A 79 -0.58 7.86 -9.06
N ALA A 80 -1.82 8.01 -9.52
CA ALA A 80 -2.62 6.89 -10.01
C ALA A 80 -1.92 6.14 -11.15
N GLU A 81 -1.26 6.88 -12.05
CA GLU A 81 -0.51 6.36 -13.19
C GLU A 81 0.68 5.52 -12.71
N SER A 82 1.47 6.05 -11.77
CA SER A 82 2.66 5.38 -11.23
C SER A 82 2.29 4.09 -10.48
N VAL A 83 1.21 4.13 -9.70
CA VAL A 83 0.67 2.96 -9.00
C VAL A 83 0.22 1.90 -10.01
N ALA A 84 -0.54 2.30 -11.03
CA ALA A 84 -1.06 1.39 -12.04
C ALA A 84 0.08 0.75 -12.87
N GLU A 85 1.07 1.54 -13.29
CA GLU A 85 2.24 1.06 -14.02
C GLU A 85 3.06 0.07 -13.20
N THR A 86 3.41 0.42 -11.97
CA THR A 86 4.16 -0.46 -11.06
C THR A 86 3.40 -1.76 -10.79
N THR A 87 2.08 -1.66 -10.63
CA THR A 87 1.22 -2.84 -10.39
C THR A 87 1.18 -3.74 -11.62
N ARG A 88 0.98 -3.21 -12.84
CA ARG A 88 1.00 -4.00 -14.09
C ARG A 88 2.34 -4.69 -14.30
N HIS A 89 3.44 -3.96 -14.14
CA HIS A 89 4.78 -4.54 -14.24
C HIS A 89 4.98 -5.68 -13.22
N TRP A 90 4.48 -5.54 -11.99
CA TRP A 90 4.53 -6.60 -10.99
C TRP A 90 3.63 -7.80 -11.30
N LEU A 91 2.51 -7.59 -12.00
CA LEU A 91 1.64 -8.67 -12.46
C LEU A 91 2.30 -9.52 -13.56
N GLY A 92 3.35 -9.01 -14.22
CA GLY A 92 3.96 -9.64 -15.39
C GLY A 92 3.29 -9.26 -16.70
N ASP A 93 2.39 -8.27 -16.65
CA ASP A 93 1.81 -7.64 -17.83
C ASP A 93 2.89 -6.72 -18.42
N ALA A 94 3.79 -7.31 -19.22
CA ALA A 94 4.58 -6.53 -20.16
C ALA A 94 3.58 -5.85 -21.11
N ALA A 95 3.67 -4.52 -21.21
CA ALA A 95 2.89 -3.73 -22.15
C ALA A 95 3.01 -4.27 -23.58
#